data_AF-A0A971P3V9-F1
#
_entry.id   AF-A0A971P3V9-F1
#
_cell.length_a   1.000
_cell.length_b   1.000
_cell.length_c   1.000
_cell.angle_alpha   90.00
_cell.angle_beta   90.00
_cell.angle_gamma   90.00
#
_symmetry.space_group_name_H-M   'P 1'
#
loop_
_entity.id
_entity.type
_entity.pdbx_description
1 polymer ?
#
loop_
_entity_poly.entity_id
_entity_poly.type
_entity_poly.pdbx_seq_one_letter_code
_entity_poly.pdbx_strand_id
1 'polypeptide(L)'
;LGNNNDGSSTDLFWGILSDVKVYNYALTVQEVANEFLAVRTDVPWVCDRDAYGQDSELMELDVNNDCLINLEDFAAYAERWMDDRYQFRLP
;
A
#
# COMPACT_ATOMS: atom_id res chain seq x y z
N LEU A 1 -5.73 4.07 -23.16
CA LEU A 1 -7.17 3.79 -23.46
C LEU A 1 -7.94 4.96 -22.91
N GLY A 2 -8.59 5.71 -23.79
CA GLY A 2 -8.87 7.13 -23.59
C GLY A 2 -7.94 7.93 -24.50
N ASN A 3 -8.52 8.54 -25.53
CA ASN A 3 -7.86 9.48 -26.42
C ASN A 3 -8.29 10.87 -25.97
N ASN A 4 -7.39 11.60 -25.33
CA ASN A 4 -7.48 13.04 -25.10
C ASN A 4 -6.85 13.73 -26.31
N ASN A 5 -7.65 13.80 -27.37
CA ASN A 5 -7.22 14.19 -28.71
C ASN A 5 -6.76 15.65 -28.76
N ASP A 6 -5.45 15.88 -28.88
CA ASP A 6 -4.85 17.14 -29.36
C ASP A 6 -4.63 17.09 -30.90
N GLY A 7 -5.42 16.28 -31.60
CA GLY A 7 -5.46 16.23 -33.07
C GLY A 7 -4.57 15.18 -33.75
N SER A 8 -3.82 14.36 -33.01
CA SER A 8 -3.01 13.28 -33.59
C SER A 8 -3.64 11.91 -33.32
N SER A 9 -3.99 11.18 -34.39
CA SER A 9 -4.62 9.86 -34.35
C SER A 9 -3.64 8.70 -34.10
N THR A 10 -2.38 8.98 -33.76
CA THR A 10 -1.29 8.00 -33.66
C THR A 10 -1.04 7.46 -32.25
N ASP A 11 -1.74 7.98 -31.24
CA ASP A 11 -1.47 7.64 -29.84
C ASP A 11 -2.21 6.37 -29.44
N LEU A 12 -1.66 5.23 -29.88
CA LEU A 12 -2.17 3.91 -29.58
C LEU A 12 -1.71 3.45 -28.18
N PHE A 13 -2.60 2.77 -27.47
CA PHE A 13 -2.24 2.06 -26.25
C PHE A 13 -1.51 0.76 -26.60
N TRP A 14 -0.22 0.69 -26.30
CA TRP A 14 0.60 -0.51 -26.44
C TRP A 14 0.71 -1.23 -25.10
N GLY A 15 -0.20 -2.18 -24.83
CA GLY A 15 -0.22 -2.94 -23.59
C GLY A 15 -1.24 -4.08 -23.60
N ILE A 16 -1.26 -4.86 -22.52
CA ILE A 16 -2.22 -5.95 -22.32
C ILE A 16 -3.21 -5.49 -21.25
N LEU A 17 -4.50 -5.63 -21.56
CA LEU A 17 -5.56 -5.55 -20.56
C LEU A 17 -6.02 -6.95 -20.21
N SER A 18 -6.35 -7.14 -18.94
CA SER A 18 -7.00 -8.35 -18.45
C SER A 18 -8.03 -7.96 -17.40
N ASP A 19 -9.06 -8.79 -17.25
CA ASP A 19 -10.11 -8.68 -16.23
C ASP A 19 -10.80 -7.29 -16.15
N VAL A 20 -11.14 -6.70 -17.30
CA VAL A 20 -11.82 -5.40 -17.35
C VAL A 20 -13.26 -5.52 -16.88
N LYS A 21 -13.60 -4.82 -15.79
CA LYS A 21 -14.94 -4.77 -15.20
C LYS A 21 -15.44 -3.32 -15.11
N VAL A 22 -16.75 -3.13 -15.33
CA VAL A 22 -17.40 -1.82 -15.24
C VAL A 22 -18.63 -1.96 -14.35
N TYR A 23 -18.70 -1.14 -13.30
CA TYR A 23 -19.77 -1.12 -12.32
C TYR A 23 -20.60 0.15 -12.48
N ASN A 24 -21.93 0.04 -12.32
CA ASN A 24 -22.84 1.18 -12.32
C ASN A 24 -23.06 1.77 -10.91
N TYR A 25 -22.18 1.43 -9.97
CA TYR A 25 -22.16 1.89 -8.59
C TYR A 25 -20.72 1.97 -8.10
N ALA A 26 -20.50 2.74 -7.02
CA ALA A 26 -19.22 2.77 -6.34
C ALA A 26 -19.07 1.53 -5.47
N LEU A 27 -17.99 0.78 -5.68
CA LEU A 27 -17.59 -0.30 -4.78
C LEU A 27 -17.04 0.30 -3.49
N THR A 28 -17.29 -0.37 -2.37
CA THR A 28 -16.62 -0.14 -1.10
C THR A 28 -15.16 -0.59 -1.16
N VAL A 29 -14.32 -0.08 -0.25
CA VAL A 29 -12.91 -0.47 -0.18
C VAL A 29 -12.75 -1.99 -0.01
N GLN A 30 -13.58 -2.61 0.84
CA GLN A 30 -13.57 -4.06 1.04
C GLN A 30 -13.93 -4.84 -0.24
N GLU A 31 -14.90 -4.36 -1.01
CA GLU A 31 -15.28 -5.00 -2.28
C GLU A 31 -14.14 -4.91 -3.31
N VAL A 32 -13.47 -3.76 -3.42
CA VAL A 32 -12.29 -3.61 -4.28
C VAL A 32 -11.15 -4.54 -3.84
N ALA A 33 -10.89 -4.64 -2.54
CA ALA A 33 -9.89 -5.54 -1.99
C ALA A 33 -10.19 -7.00 -2.35
N ASN A 34 -11.45 -7.43 -2.20
CA ASN A 34 -11.88 -8.78 -2.56
C ASN A 34 -11.74 -9.06 -4.06
N GLU A 35 -12.12 -8.12 -4.92
CA GLU A 35 -11.94 -8.23 -6.37
C GLU A 35 -10.46 -8.41 -6.75
N PHE A 36 -9.56 -7.67 -6.10
CA PHE A 36 -8.13 -7.79 -6.31
C PHE A 36 -7.59 -9.16 -5.86
N LEU A 37 -7.92 -9.58 -4.64
CA LEU A 37 -7.44 -10.85 -4.06
C LEU A 37 -8.01 -12.08 -4.78
N ALA A 38 -9.18 -11.98 -5.40
CA ALA A 38 -9.74 -13.05 -6.23
C ALA A 38 -8.87 -13.37 -7.46
N VAL A 39 -8.08 -12.40 -7.93
CA VAL A 39 -7.19 -12.55 -9.10
C VAL A 39 -5.73 -12.70 -8.66
N ARG A 40 -5.28 -11.90 -7.69
CA ARG A 40 -3.91 -11.92 -7.14
C ARG A 40 -3.82 -12.87 -5.96
N THR A 41 -3.72 -14.16 -6.27
CA THR A 41 -3.66 -15.25 -5.28
C THR A 41 -2.28 -15.45 -4.65
N ASP A 42 -1.27 -14.71 -5.11
CA ASP A 42 0.09 -14.69 -4.57
C ASP A 42 0.22 -13.87 -3.28
N VAL A 43 -0.78 -13.05 -2.97
CA VAL A 43 -0.82 -12.22 -1.76
C VAL A 43 -2.05 -12.58 -0.93
N PRO A 44 -1.88 -12.84 0.39
CA PRO A 44 -2.99 -13.28 1.24
C PRO A 44 -3.89 -12.15 1.75
N TRP A 45 -3.44 -10.90 1.67
CA TRP A 45 -4.16 -9.71 2.16
C TRP A 45 -3.68 -8.44 1.42
N VAL A 46 -4.41 -7.33 1.59
CA VAL A 46 -4.08 -6.01 1.06
C VAL A 46 -4.34 -4.94 2.13
N CYS A 47 -3.48 -3.91 2.19
CA CYS A 47 -3.60 -2.80 3.13
C CYS A 47 -4.61 -1.76 2.61
N ASP A 48 -5.57 -1.37 3.44
CA ASP A 48 -6.34 -0.14 3.23
C ASP A 48 -5.47 1.06 3.66
N ARG A 49 -4.74 1.64 2.70
CA ARG A 49 -3.83 2.76 2.96
C ARG A 49 -4.56 4.05 3.30
N ASP A 50 -5.81 4.22 2.88
CA ASP A 50 -6.59 5.40 3.18
C ASP A 50 -7.05 5.39 4.63
N ALA A 51 -7.54 4.24 5.12
CA ALA A 51 -7.86 4.06 6.53
C ALA A 51 -6.60 4.08 7.42
N TYR A 52 -5.54 3.37 7.01
CA TYR A 52 -4.26 3.35 7.70
C TYR A 52 -3.68 4.75 7.87
N GLY A 53 -3.73 5.59 6.83
CA GLY A 53 -3.23 6.96 6.86
C GLY A 53 -4.02 7.92 7.77
N GLN A 54 -5.19 7.53 8.25
CA GLN A 54 -5.99 8.29 9.21
C GLN A 54 -5.77 7.83 10.66
N ASP A 55 -5.08 6.73 10.88
CA ASP A 55 -4.81 6.17 12.19
C ASP A 55 -3.37 6.51 12.61
N SER A 56 -3.23 7.59 13.37
CA SER A 56 -1.92 8.04 13.87
C SER A 56 -1.23 7.02 14.76
N GLU A 57 -1.98 6.17 15.49
CA GLU A 57 -1.38 5.14 16.35
C GLU A 57 -0.80 4.01 15.49
N LEU A 58 -1.52 3.60 14.44
CA LEU A 58 -1.01 2.62 13.47
C LEU A 58 0.26 3.12 12.77
N MET A 59 0.26 4.37 12.30
CA MET A 59 1.41 4.95 11.59
C MET A 59 2.67 5.14 12.46
N GLU A 60 2.52 5.34 13.76
CA GLU A 60 3.65 5.51 14.68
C GLU A 60 4.25 4.17 15.14
N LEU A 61 3.42 3.12 15.22
CA LEU A 61 3.80 1.84 15.79
C LEU A 61 4.14 0.77 14.75
N ASP A 62 3.62 0.89 13.51
CA ASP A 62 4.05 0.09 12.35
C ASP A 62 5.38 0.65 11.83
N VAL A 63 6.48 0.27 12.48
CA VAL A 63 7.81 0.83 12.23
C VAL A 63 8.50 0.21 11.02
N ASN A 64 8.03 -0.94 10.55
CA ASN A 64 8.50 -1.60 9.32
C ASN A 64 7.62 -1.28 8.09
N ASN A 65 6.47 -0.61 8.29
CA ASN A 65 5.50 -0.14 7.31
C ASN A 65 4.81 -1.28 6.51
N ASP A 66 4.59 -2.42 7.17
CA ASP A 66 3.95 -3.60 6.62
C ASP A 66 2.42 -3.62 6.79
N CYS A 67 1.83 -2.55 7.35
CA CYS A 67 0.39 -2.39 7.62
C CYS A 67 -0.15 -3.31 8.73
N LEU A 68 0.72 -3.84 9.59
CA LEU A 68 0.33 -4.83 10.60
C LEU A 68 1.19 -4.74 11.86
N ILE A 69 0.71 -4.03 12.90
CA ILE A 69 1.45 -3.96 14.18
C ILE A 69 1.59 -5.36 14.78
N ASN A 70 2.83 -5.85 14.83
CA ASN A 70 3.12 -7.18 15.38
C ASN A 70 4.51 -7.24 16.08
N LEU A 71 4.99 -8.46 16.33
CA LEU A 71 6.26 -8.68 17.03
C LEU A 71 7.47 -8.18 16.23
N GLU A 72 7.37 -8.13 14.90
CA GLU A 72 8.41 -7.60 14.02
C GLU A 72 8.58 -6.09 14.23
N ASP A 73 7.49 -5.34 14.39
CA ASP A 73 7.55 -3.92 14.75
C ASP A 73 8.20 -3.69 16.10
N PHE A 74 7.80 -4.49 17.09
CA PHE A 74 8.41 -4.43 18.41
C PHE A 74 9.91 -4.70 18.36
N ALA A 75 10.34 -5.71 17.59
CA ALA A 75 11.75 -6.04 17.42
C ALA A 75 12.52 -4.92 16.70
N ALA A 76 11.94 -4.36 15.63
CA ALA A 76 12.52 -3.25 14.89
C ALA A 76 12.61 -1.97 15.74
N TYR A 77 11.63 -1.71 16.60
CA TYR A 77 11.68 -0.61 17.55
C TYR A 77 12.76 -0.83 18.62
N ALA A 78 12.85 -2.04 19.17
CA ALA A 78 13.86 -2.40 20.16
C ALA A 78 15.29 -2.27 19.60
N GLU A 79 15.52 -2.67 18.34
CA GLU A 79 16.80 -2.47 17.66
C GLU A 79 17.19 -0.98 17.63
N ARG A 80 16.26 -0.10 17.27
CA ARG A 80 16.49 1.36 17.27
C ARG A 80 16.69 1.93 18.67
N TRP A 81 16.01 1.40 19.68
CA TRP A 81 16.17 1.85 21.07
C TRP A 81 17.56 1.53 21.64
N MET A 82 18.14 0.40 21.22
CA MET A 82 19.48 -0.02 21.63
C MET A 82 20.62 0.70 20.89
N ASP A 83 20.30 1.58 19.92
CA ASP A 83 21.26 2.36 19.16
C ASP A 83 21.91 3.46 20.03
N ASP A 84 23.23 3.45 20.14
CA ASP A 84 23.99 4.40 20.95
C ASP A 84 24.62 5.54 20.13
N ARG A 85 24.36 5.62 18.82
CA ARG A 85 24.95 6.64 17.91
C ARG A 85 24.70 8.09 18.32
N TYR A 86 23.72 8.34 19.20
CA TYR A 86 23.40 9.68 19.72
C TYR A 86 23.90 9.93 21.15
N GLN A 87 24.62 8.98 21.75
CA GLN A 87 25.21 9.12 23.08
C GLN A 87 26.63 9.69 22.97
N PHE A 88 26.85 10.90 23.46
CA PHE A 88 28.20 11.41 23.68
C PHE A 88 28.75 10.86 25.00
N ARG A 89 29.85 10.11 24.95
CA ARG A 89 30.56 9.63 26.13
C ARG A 89 31.90 10.36 26.25
N LEU A 90 32.19 10.88 27.43
CA LEU A 90 33.54 11.35 27.77
C LEU A 90 34.46 10.12 27.97
N PRO A 91 35.77 10.26 27.69
CA PRO A 91 36.73 9.16 27.79
C PRO A 91 36.84 8.57 29.20
#